data_AF-A0A348WHT9-F1
#
_entry.id   AF-A0A348WHT9-F1
#
_cell.length_a   1.000
_cell.length_b   1.000
_cell.length_c   1.000
_cell.angle_alpha   90.00
_cell.angle_beta   90.00
_cell.angle_gamma   90.00
#
_symmetry.space_group_name_H-M   'P 1'
#
loop_
_entity.id
_entity.type
_entity.pdbx_description
1 polymer ?
#
loop_
_entity_poly.entity_id
_entity_poly.type
_entity_poly.pdbx_seq_one_letter_code
_entity_poly.pdbx_strand_id
1 'polypeptide(L)'
;RDEGIFENAAKMAPIWEEMLHSFADVPDVIDIRNMGLIGAMEIDPNSSRTAPELAKKAWDIGLSFRPIGNNFAMSPPLTIDEEHIGKVKDMLTKVLR
;
A
#
# COMPACT_ATOMS: atom_id res chain seq x y z
N ARG A 1 17.74 21.71 5.22
CA ARG A 1 16.85 21.71 4.05
C ARG A 1 17.63 21.03 2.92
N ASP A 2 18.12 19.81 3.17
CA ASP A 2 19.16 19.12 2.36
C ASP A 2 19.13 17.60 2.56
N GLU A 3 18.00 17.02 2.97
CA GLU A 3 17.92 15.58 3.31
C GLU A 3 17.66 14.69 2.08
N GLY A 4 17.65 15.26 0.87
CA GLY A 4 17.44 14.50 -0.37
C GLY A 4 16.09 13.76 -0.45
N ILE A 5 15.11 14.14 0.37
CA ILE A 5 13.86 13.39 0.54
C ILE A 5 12.97 13.39 -0.71
N PHE A 6 13.04 14.43 -1.54
CA PHE A 6 12.27 14.50 -2.78
C PHE A 6 12.92 13.61 -3.86
N GLU A 7 14.24 13.62 -3.95
CA GLU A 7 15.02 12.74 -4.81
C GLU A 7 14.83 11.27 -4.41
N ASN A 8 14.81 10.98 -3.10
CA ASN A 8 14.50 9.66 -2.59
C ASN A 8 13.07 9.23 -2.96
N ALA A 9 12.08 10.11 -2.77
CA ALA A 9 10.70 9.82 -3.16
C ALA A 9 10.57 9.54 -4.66
N ALA A 10 11.25 10.30 -5.51
CA ALA A 10 11.28 10.06 -6.95
C ALA A 10 11.96 8.73 -7.31
N LYS A 11 13.05 8.38 -6.63
CA LYS A 11 13.75 7.10 -6.80
C LYS A 11 12.89 5.91 -6.38
N MET A 12 12.14 6.03 -5.29
CA MET A 12 11.34 4.94 -4.72
C MET A 12 9.97 4.78 -5.37
N ALA A 13 9.43 5.82 -6.02
CA ALA A 13 8.14 5.79 -6.71
C ALA A 13 7.94 4.58 -7.65
N PRO A 14 8.85 4.24 -8.59
CA PRO A 14 8.66 3.08 -9.46
C PRO A 14 8.66 1.74 -8.70
N ILE A 15 9.44 1.61 -7.63
CA ILE A 15 9.51 0.40 -6.81
C ILE A 15 8.22 0.24 -6.00
N TRP A 16 7.70 1.36 -5.49
CA TRP A 16 6.42 1.42 -4.81
C TRP A 16 5.26 1.05 -5.75
N GLU A 17 5.27 1.58 -6.98
CA GLU A 17 4.31 1.23 -8.03
C GLU A 17 4.32 -0.28 -8.31
N GLU A 18 5.48 -0.85 -8.62
CA GLU A 18 5.62 -2.28 -8.89
C GLU A 18 5.11 -3.13 -7.70
N MET A 19 5.45 -2.73 -6.48
CA MET A 19 4.98 -3.41 -5.27
C MET A 19 3.45 -3.39 -5.17
N LEU A 20 2.81 -2.22 -5.32
CA LEU A 20 1.35 -2.11 -5.25
C LEU A 20 0.67 -2.94 -6.33
N HIS A 21 1.09 -2.79 -7.59
CA HIS A 21 0.49 -3.48 -8.72
C HIS A 21 0.77 -4.99 -8.72
N SER A 22 1.74 -5.47 -7.93
CA SER A 22 1.94 -6.92 -7.72
C SER A 22 0.78 -7.63 -7.00
N PHE A 23 -0.18 -6.88 -6.46
CA PHE A 23 -1.41 -7.40 -5.85
C PHE A 23 -2.63 -7.37 -6.80
N ALA A 24 -2.45 -7.04 -8.08
CA ALA A 24 -3.54 -7.01 -9.06
C ALA A 24 -4.20 -8.38 -9.31
N ASP A 25 -3.55 -9.47 -8.89
CA ASP A 25 -4.06 -10.84 -8.96
C ASP A 25 -4.88 -11.27 -7.72
N VAL A 26 -4.99 -10.41 -6.70
CA VAL A 26 -5.77 -10.72 -5.49
C VAL A 26 -7.27 -10.70 -5.84
N PRO A 27 -8.04 -11.77 -5.53
CA PRO A 27 -9.39 -11.97 -6.10
C PRO A 27 -10.41 -10.86 -5.87
N ASP A 28 -10.33 -10.12 -4.76
CA ASP A 28 -11.28 -9.06 -4.42
C ASP A 28 -10.69 -7.66 -4.57
N VAL A 29 -9.49 -7.53 -5.14
CA VAL A 29 -8.89 -6.26 -5.52
C VAL A 29 -9.35 -5.94 -6.94
N ILE A 30 -10.14 -4.89 -7.10
CA ILE A 30 -10.76 -4.53 -8.39
C ILE A 30 -10.08 -3.36 -9.09
N ASP A 31 -9.29 -2.56 -8.36
CA ASP A 31 -8.49 -1.49 -8.93
C ASP A 31 -7.28 -1.14 -8.05
N ILE A 32 -6.20 -0.71 -8.69
CA ILE A 32 -4.96 -0.24 -8.05
C ILE A 32 -4.52 1.02 -8.77
N ARG A 33 -4.36 2.11 -8.01
CA ARG A 33 -3.99 3.43 -8.55
C ARG A 33 -2.87 4.03 -7.71
N ASN A 34 -1.89 4.65 -8.34
CA ASN A 34 -0.79 5.29 -7.63
C ASN A 34 -0.26 6.53 -8.36
N MET A 35 0.43 7.40 -7.62
CA MET A 35 1.20 8.52 -8.15
C MET A 35 2.32 8.86 -7.16
N GLY A 36 3.57 8.74 -7.61
CA GLY A 36 4.72 8.85 -6.70
C GLY A 36 4.65 7.78 -5.61
N LEU A 37 4.81 8.19 -4.35
CA LEU A 37 4.67 7.31 -3.19
C LEU A 37 3.23 7.18 -2.66
N ILE A 38 2.25 7.82 -3.29
CA ILE A 38 0.84 7.67 -2.88
C ILE A 38 0.23 6.53 -3.69
N GLY A 39 -0.39 5.57 -3.00
CA GLY A 39 -1.10 4.46 -3.61
C GLY A 39 -2.47 4.24 -3.00
N ALA A 40 -3.39 3.68 -3.77
CA ALA A 40 -4.68 3.23 -3.31
C ALA A 40 -5.04 1.89 -3.96
N MET A 41 -5.73 1.05 -3.19
CA MET A 41 -6.27 -0.23 -3.63
C MET A 41 -7.76 -0.26 -3.31
N GLU A 42 -8.55 -0.68 -4.27
CA GLU A 42 -10.00 -0.76 -4.18
C GLU A 42 -10.45 -2.21 -4.05
N ILE A 43 -11.27 -2.47 -3.04
CA ILE A 43 -11.84 -3.78 -2.78
C ILE A 43 -13.26 -3.83 -3.37
N ASP A 44 -13.61 -4.96 -3.97
CA ASP A 44 -14.95 -5.22 -4.48
C ASP A 44 -15.99 -4.94 -3.36
N PRO A 45 -16.96 -4.03 -3.57
CA PRO A 45 -18.02 -3.77 -2.61
C PRO A 45 -18.84 -5.01 -2.21
N ASN A 46 -18.82 -6.06 -3.04
CA ASN A 46 -19.49 -7.33 -2.78
C ASN A 46 -18.57 -8.36 -2.09
N SER A 47 -17.30 -8.04 -1.86
CA SER A 47 -16.38 -8.90 -1.12
C SER A 47 -16.83 -9.06 0.33
N SER A 48 -16.52 -10.22 0.91
CA SER A 48 -16.64 -10.45 2.35
C SER A 48 -15.60 -9.69 3.17
N ARG A 49 -14.53 -9.19 2.53
CA ARG A 49 -13.48 -8.40 3.18
C ARG A 49 -13.72 -6.93 2.90
N THR A 50 -13.76 -6.11 3.94
CA THR A 50 -13.88 -4.65 3.77
C THR A 50 -12.53 -3.95 4.03
N ALA A 51 -12.31 -2.80 3.40
CA ALA A 51 -11.09 -2.01 3.62
C ALA A 51 -10.84 -1.65 5.11
N PRO A 52 -11.86 -1.27 5.92
CA PRO A 52 -11.67 -1.07 7.36
C PRO A 52 -11.25 -2.33 8.13
N GLU A 53 -11.78 -3.51 7.79
CA GLU A 53 -11.38 -4.76 8.43
C GLU A 53 -9.95 -5.17 8.06
N LEU A 54 -9.56 -4.99 6.80
CA LEU A 54 -8.18 -5.19 6.35
C LEU A 54 -7.23 -4.24 7.07
N ALA A 55 -7.62 -2.96 7.26
CA ALA A 55 -6.84 -1.98 8.00
C ALA A 55 -6.63 -2.39 9.46
N LYS A 56 -7.67 -2.94 10.11
CA LYS A 56 -7.56 -3.47 11.47
C LYS A 56 -6.59 -4.66 11.53
N LYS A 57 -6.68 -5.62 10.61
CA LYS A 57 -5.76 -6.77 10.54
C LYS A 57 -4.32 -6.34 10.28
N ALA A 58 -4.12 -5.35 9.42
CA ALA A 58 -2.81 -4.78 9.15
C ALA A 58 -2.22 -4.11 10.40
N TRP A 59 -3.05 -3.37 11.14
CA TRP A 59 -2.64 -2.71 12.39
C TRP A 59 -2.13 -3.72 13.42
N ASP A 60 -2.79 -4.87 13.56
CA ASP A 60 -2.40 -5.94 14.49
C ASP A 60 -1.00 -6.51 14.19
N ILE A 61 -0.48 -6.33 12.97
CA ILE A 61 0.86 -6.76 12.55
C ILE A 61 1.83 -5.58 12.34
N GLY A 62 1.46 -4.37 12.76
CA GLY A 62 2.31 -3.17 12.70
C GLY A 62 2.30 -2.43 11.35
N LEU A 63 1.39 -2.76 10.43
CA LEU A 63 1.18 -2.03 9.18
C LEU A 63 -0.03 -1.09 9.30
N SER A 64 0.19 0.20 9.08
CA SER A 64 -0.89 1.20 9.10
C SER A 64 -1.18 1.71 7.69
N PHE A 65 -2.45 1.66 7.28
CA PHE A 65 -2.96 2.33 6.08
C PHE A 65 -4.35 2.91 6.34
N ARG A 66 -4.77 3.87 5.51
CA ARG A 66 -6.00 4.62 5.72
C ARG A 66 -7.16 4.01 4.91
N PRO A 67 -8.16 3.37 5.54
CA PRO A 67 -9.36 2.96 4.83
C PRO A 67 -10.22 4.20 4.46
N ILE A 68 -10.81 4.18 3.27
CA ILE A 68 -11.66 5.22 2.71
C ILE A 68 -12.76 4.51 1.91
N GLY A 69 -13.97 4.37 2.45
CA GLY A 69 -15.03 3.61 1.78
C GLY A 69 -14.62 2.15 1.53
N ASN A 70 -14.72 1.70 0.26
CA ASN A 70 -14.26 0.37 -0.19
C ASN A 70 -12.79 0.38 -0.64
N ASN A 71 -12.08 1.50 -0.52
CA ASN A 71 -10.67 1.62 -0.85
C ASN A 71 -9.81 1.72 0.42
N PHE A 72 -8.50 1.52 0.30
CA PHE A 72 -7.54 2.02 1.27
C PHE A 72 -6.37 2.71 0.59
N ALA A 73 -5.80 3.71 1.26
CA ALA A 73 -4.69 4.51 0.77
C ALA A 73 -3.44 4.31 1.63
N MET A 74 -2.29 4.29 0.96
CA MET A 74 -0.97 4.16 1.54
C MET A 74 -0.10 5.33 1.07
N SER A 75 0.55 5.99 2.01
CA SER A 75 1.43 7.14 1.77
C SER A 75 2.60 7.08 2.75
N PRO A 76 3.64 6.27 2.46
CA PRO A 76 4.78 6.12 3.36
C PRO A 76 5.57 7.42 3.47
N PRO A 77 6.45 7.54 4.47
CA PRO A 77 7.37 8.67 4.58
C PRO A 77 8.23 8.82 3.31
N LEU A 78 8.59 10.06 2.96
CA LEU A 78 9.47 10.32 1.81
C LEU A 78 10.89 9.78 2.00
N THR A 79 11.23 9.33 3.22
CA THR A 79 12.49 8.67 3.59
C THR A 79 12.44 7.15 3.48
N ILE A 80 11.34 6.56 2.95
CA ILE A 80 11.22 5.11 2.75
C ILE A 80 12.36 4.59 1.85
N ASP A 81 12.81 3.35 2.06
CA ASP A 81 13.77 2.66 1.20
C ASP A 81 13.22 1.31 0.71
N GLU A 82 13.99 0.62 -0.11
CA GLU A 82 13.62 -0.68 -0.71
C GLU A 82 13.33 -1.76 0.35
N GLU A 83 14.05 -1.76 1.48
CA GLU A 83 13.83 -2.73 2.56
C GLU A 83 12.49 -2.48 3.25
N HIS A 84 12.16 -1.21 3.52
CA HIS A 84 10.85 -0.84 4.04
C HIS A 84 9.72 -1.22 3.07
N ILE A 85 9.89 -1.01 1.75
CA ILE A 85 8.90 -1.42 0.74
C ILE A 85 8.72 -2.93 0.75
N GLY A 86 9.80 -3.71 0.84
CA GLY A 86 9.76 -5.17 0.99
C GLY A 86 8.98 -5.60 2.23
N LYS A 87 9.25 -4.98 3.39
CA LYS A 87 8.50 -5.26 4.63
C LYS A 87 7.01 -4.93 4.50
N VAL A 88 6.67 -3.82 3.84
CA VAL A 88 5.28 -3.46 3.55
C VAL A 88 4.62 -4.53 2.68
N LYS A 89 5.30 -5.00 1.61
CA LYS A 89 4.81 -6.07 0.74
C LYS A 89 4.54 -7.36 1.50
N ASP A 90 5.45 -7.77 2.38
CA ASP A 90 5.32 -8.98 3.18
C ASP A 90 4.13 -8.89 4.15
N MET A 91 3.99 -7.74 4.83
CA MET A 91 2.87 -7.49 5.74
C MET A 91 1.53 -7.44 4.98
N LEU A 92 1.50 -6.76 3.83
CA LEU A 92 0.29 -6.65 3.01
C LEU A 92 -0.12 -8.01 2.44
N THR A 93 0.86 -8.86 2.07
CA THR A 93 0.62 -10.24 1.65
C THR A 93 -0.08 -11.06 2.74
N LYS A 94 0.33 -10.94 4.01
CA LYS A 94 -0.33 -11.63 5.14
C LYS A 94 -1.77 -11.16 5.39
N VAL A 95 -2.12 -9.97 4.91
CA VAL A 95 -3.46 -9.37 5.10
C VAL A 95 -4.37 -9.68 3.90
N LEU A 96 -3.83 -9.65 2.68
CA LEU A 96 -4.58 -9.78 1.43
C LEU A 96 -4.61 -11.21 0.85
N ARG A 97 -3.68 -12.08 1.24
CA ARG A 97 -3.64 -13.49 0.82
C ARG A 97 -3.81 -14.41 2.02
#